data_AF-A0A9X0D9Q0-F1
#
_entry.id   AF-A0A9X0D9Q0-F1
#
_cell.length_a   1.000
_cell.length_b   1.000
_cell.length_c   1.000
_cell.angle_alpha   90.00
_cell.angle_beta   90.00
_cell.angle_gamma   90.00
#
_symmetry.space_group_name_H-M   'P 1'
#
loop_
_entity.id
_entity.type
_entity.pdbx_description
1 polymer ?
#
loop_
_entity_poly.entity_id
_entity_poly.type
_entity_poly.pdbx_seq_one_letter_code
_entity_poly.pdbx_strand_id
1 'polypeptide(L)'
;MNFLTIHFLELFILTVSKINTQAKTIHQNIDIKGDAGLSKVVTEEIQQENQLARPRRSVVSATIPSCYESFFASSQPPSGFRLNHANIRYICQQVPGNTVNFYSTMFDIDYRIPIYSAYVVKQAQAALIGTVDRIDKWRKETGIGNKPASDQAYAGQTTYAKGHLLPAEAYSFDDNAILSTFTYTNAVPQKGRFNSGVWAQYESKIRDYAKFTCSTSGGDLYLIPGISEAKSRIQGECLQQSRKTLTKLKTSGDAVSIPKSMWTAGCCIVPARGAVGAFAVIGK
;
A
#
# COMPACT_ATOMS: atom_id res chain seq x y z
N MET A 1 35.18 20.13 -17.12
CA MET A 1 35.47 20.28 -15.68
C MET A 1 34.13 20.49 -14.98
N ASN A 2 33.64 19.57 -14.14
CA ASN A 2 34.14 19.18 -12.80
C ASN A 2 33.99 20.34 -11.80
N PHE A 3 33.41 20.21 -10.60
CA PHE A 3 32.81 19.07 -9.87
C PHE A 3 31.84 19.63 -8.79
N LEU A 4 31.46 18.83 -7.76
CA LEU A 4 30.52 19.11 -6.64
C LEU A 4 29.03 18.99 -7.01
N THR A 5 28.35 17.84 -6.87
CA THR A 5 28.43 16.67 -5.94
C THR A 5 27.62 16.87 -4.65
N ILE A 6 26.48 16.13 -4.57
CA ILE A 6 25.88 15.47 -3.40
C ILE A 6 25.88 16.23 -2.05
N HIS A 7 24.71 16.74 -1.62
CA HIS A 7 24.42 16.94 -0.17
C HIS A 7 22.95 16.77 0.26
N PHE A 8 21.99 16.57 -0.65
CA PHE A 8 20.55 16.47 -0.29
C PHE A 8 20.08 15.10 0.22
N LEU A 9 20.99 14.18 0.59
CA LEU A 9 20.63 12.86 1.14
C LEU A 9 20.96 12.68 2.63
N GLU A 10 21.75 13.57 3.24
CA GLU A 10 22.15 13.45 4.66
C GLU A 10 21.13 14.08 5.62
N LEU A 11 20.38 15.09 5.18
CA LEU A 11 19.42 15.81 6.04
C LEU A 11 18.19 14.98 6.46
N PHE A 12 17.96 13.83 5.83
CA PHE A 12 16.85 12.93 6.16
C PHE A 12 17.21 11.85 7.19
N ILE A 13 18.51 11.65 7.48
CA ILE A 13 18.97 10.65 8.45
C ILE A 13 19.16 11.31 9.83
N LEU A 14 19.62 12.55 9.89
CA LEU A 14 19.88 13.25 11.16
C LEU A 14 18.64 13.83 11.87
N THR A 15 17.51 13.99 11.17
CA THR A 15 16.24 14.41 11.81
C THR A 15 15.51 13.27 12.51
N VAL A 16 15.84 12.00 12.22
CA VAL A 16 15.24 10.83 12.88
C VAL A 16 15.91 10.53 14.23
N SER A 17 17.18 10.90 14.42
CA SER A 17 17.97 10.62 15.63
C SER A 17 17.59 11.42 16.89
N LYS A 18 16.47 12.16 16.90
CA LYS A 18 15.95 12.85 18.09
C LYS A 18 14.51 12.46 18.50
N ILE A 19 13.88 11.48 17.83
CA ILE A 19 12.53 11.03 18.20
C ILE A 19 12.53 9.56 18.69
N ASN A 20 12.68 9.48 20.02
CA ASN A 20 12.08 8.50 20.93
C ASN A 20 12.61 7.04 20.97
N THR A 21 13.22 6.72 22.11
CA THR A 21 13.90 5.47 22.48
C THR A 21 12.94 4.33 22.88
N GLN A 22 11.91 4.02 22.08
CA GLN A 22 10.94 2.95 22.40
C GLN A 22 10.61 1.99 21.23
N ALA A 23 11.60 1.61 20.43
CA ALA A 23 11.48 0.47 19.51
C ALA A 23 11.48 -0.88 20.28
N LYS A 24 10.33 -1.27 20.86
CA LYS A 24 10.16 -2.58 21.52
C LYS A 24 9.84 -3.68 20.49
N THR A 25 10.82 -4.54 20.24
CA THR A 25 10.67 -5.75 19.40
C THR A 25 9.91 -6.84 20.17
N ILE A 26 8.64 -7.03 19.85
CA ILE A 26 7.84 -8.17 20.35
C ILE A 26 8.07 -9.40 19.44
N HIS A 27 8.37 -10.54 20.07
CA HIS A 27 8.57 -11.88 19.48
C HIS A 27 7.80 -12.92 20.31
N GLN A 28 7.38 -14.04 19.70
CA GLN A 28 6.83 -15.27 20.32
C GLN A 28 5.44 -15.11 20.99
N ASN A 29 4.52 -16.10 21.04
CA ASN A 29 4.33 -17.44 20.45
C ASN A 29 2.81 -17.71 20.36
N ILE A 30 2.25 -18.28 19.28
CA ILE A 30 0.88 -18.87 19.27
C ILE A 30 0.85 -20.15 18.40
N ASP A 31 0.13 -21.16 18.90
CA ASP A 31 -0.03 -22.53 18.37
C ASP A 31 -1.34 -22.68 17.55
N ILE A 32 -1.46 -23.69 16.66
CA ILE A 32 -2.57 -23.80 15.68
C ILE A 32 -3.20 -25.21 15.61
N LYS A 33 -4.54 -25.27 15.72
CA LYS A 33 -5.49 -26.28 15.16
C LYS A 33 -6.81 -25.53 14.87
N GLY A 34 -7.60 -25.69 13.79
CA GLY A 34 -7.90 -26.85 12.92
C GLY A 34 -9.29 -27.42 13.31
N ASP A 35 -10.28 -27.70 12.45
CA ASP A 35 -10.40 -27.67 10.98
C ASP A 35 -11.90 -27.78 10.52
N ALA A 36 -12.17 -27.55 9.22
CA ALA A 36 -13.21 -28.11 8.34
C ALA A 36 -14.75 -27.81 8.44
N GLY A 37 -15.26 -27.17 7.38
CA GLY A 37 -16.42 -27.66 6.58
C GLY A 37 -17.81 -27.01 6.77
N LEU A 38 -18.74 -27.03 5.80
CA LEU A 38 -18.67 -27.35 4.36
C LEU A 38 -19.98 -26.94 3.61
N SER A 39 -19.87 -26.30 2.42
CA SER A 39 -20.78 -26.40 1.24
C SER A 39 -22.27 -25.91 1.23
N LYS A 40 -22.50 -24.91 0.35
CA LYS A 40 -23.60 -24.75 -0.66
C LYS A 40 -25.10 -24.72 -0.27
N VAL A 41 -25.71 -23.53 -0.40
CA VAL A 41 -27.08 -23.21 -0.90
C VAL A 41 -27.02 -21.73 -1.39
N VAL A 42 -27.54 -21.25 -2.54
CA VAL A 42 -28.07 -21.87 -3.78
C VAL A 42 -27.77 -20.97 -5.01
N THR A 43 -28.26 -21.36 -6.19
CA THR A 43 -28.06 -20.88 -7.57
C THR A 43 -29.00 -19.74 -8.05
N GLU A 44 -28.54 -18.93 -9.02
CA GLU A 44 -29.25 -18.13 -10.06
C GLU A 44 -30.34 -17.07 -9.71
N GLU A 45 -30.06 -15.81 -10.12
CA GLU A 45 -31.04 -14.92 -10.78
C GLU A 45 -30.30 -13.96 -11.74
N ILE A 46 -30.76 -13.85 -12.99
CA ILE A 46 -30.17 -13.00 -14.06
C ILE A 46 -31.29 -12.10 -14.63
N GLN A 47 -30.91 -10.89 -15.07
CA GLN A 47 -31.72 -9.89 -15.83
C GLN A 47 -32.42 -8.78 -15.01
N GLN A 48 -31.64 -7.76 -14.63
CA GLN A 48 -32.14 -6.38 -14.61
C GLN A 48 -30.98 -5.36 -14.85
N GLU A 49 -30.44 -5.35 -16.08
CA GLU A 49 -29.56 -4.26 -16.53
C GLU A 49 -30.36 -3.19 -17.30
N ASN A 50 -30.04 -1.92 -17.03
CA ASN A 50 -30.73 -0.68 -17.48
C ASN A 50 -32.08 -0.46 -16.76
N GLN A 51 -32.16 0.37 -15.69
CA GLN A 51 -31.70 1.76 -15.67
C GLN A 51 -31.11 2.21 -14.31
N LEU A 52 -30.34 3.31 -14.33
CA LEU A 52 -29.89 4.10 -13.16
C LEU A 52 -28.71 3.58 -12.30
N ALA A 53 -27.59 3.22 -12.91
CA ALA A 53 -26.29 3.22 -12.22
C ALA A 53 -25.14 3.68 -13.13
N ARG A 54 -24.61 4.89 -12.91
CA ARG A 54 -23.26 5.24 -13.39
C ARG A 54 -22.27 4.77 -12.34
N PRO A 55 -21.47 3.70 -12.56
CA PRO A 55 -20.45 3.31 -11.60
C PRO A 55 -19.39 4.42 -11.55
N ARG A 56 -19.39 5.19 -10.45
CA ARG A 56 -18.33 6.18 -10.22
C ARG A 56 -17.00 5.43 -10.12
N ARG A 57 -16.01 5.95 -10.85
CA ARG A 57 -14.75 5.30 -11.25
C ARG A 57 -13.62 5.84 -10.38
N SER A 58 -12.60 5.03 -10.11
CA SER A 58 -11.30 5.55 -9.63
C SER A 58 -10.88 6.74 -10.51
N VAL A 59 -10.56 7.88 -9.89
CA VAL A 59 -10.19 9.08 -10.64
C VAL A 59 -8.72 8.95 -11.02
N VAL A 60 -8.45 8.74 -12.31
CA VAL A 60 -7.11 8.50 -12.86
C VAL A 60 -6.64 9.75 -13.60
N SER A 61 -5.49 10.31 -13.21
CA SER A 61 -4.86 11.45 -13.88
C SER A 61 -3.38 11.20 -14.19
N ALA A 62 -2.82 11.94 -15.15
CA ALA A 62 -1.37 12.01 -15.37
C ALA A 62 -0.69 13.07 -14.48
N THR A 63 -1.46 14.03 -13.95
CA THR A 63 -1.06 14.99 -12.91
C THR A 63 -1.62 14.57 -11.55
N ILE A 64 -1.12 15.12 -10.46
CA ILE A 64 -1.65 14.87 -9.11
C ILE A 64 -3.06 15.49 -9.00
N PRO A 65 -4.13 14.71 -8.74
CA PRO A 65 -5.45 15.25 -8.46
C PRO A 65 -5.58 15.64 -6.98
N SER A 66 -6.42 16.63 -6.67
CA SER A 66 -6.58 17.20 -5.32
C SER A 66 -6.99 16.20 -4.24
N CYS A 67 -7.56 15.03 -4.59
CA CYS A 67 -7.83 13.97 -3.62
C CYS A 67 -6.57 13.51 -2.86
N TYR A 68 -5.37 13.68 -3.43
CA TYR A 68 -4.11 13.32 -2.80
C TYR A 68 -3.88 14.12 -1.52
N GLU A 69 -4.28 15.39 -1.49
CA GLU A 69 -4.06 16.34 -0.39
C GLU A 69 -4.64 15.85 0.95
N SER A 70 -5.65 14.97 0.90
CA SER A 70 -6.28 14.36 2.08
C SER A 70 -5.52 13.14 2.66
N PHE A 71 -4.48 12.64 1.98
CA PHE A 71 -3.75 11.42 2.38
C PHE A 71 -2.30 11.66 2.80
N PHE A 72 -1.85 12.92 2.85
CA PHE A 72 -0.51 13.29 3.35
C PHE A 72 -0.65 14.31 4.47
N ALA A 73 0.15 14.15 5.53
CA ALA A 73 0.17 15.06 6.68
C ALA A 73 0.54 16.51 6.31
N SER A 74 1.26 16.70 5.20
CA SER A 74 1.63 17.99 4.61
C SER A 74 0.68 18.49 3.51
N SER A 75 -0.40 17.74 3.23
CA SER A 75 -1.24 17.87 2.04
C SER A 75 -0.48 17.89 0.70
N GLN A 76 0.75 17.37 0.67
CA GLN A 76 1.59 17.31 -0.52
C GLN A 76 2.19 15.91 -0.67
N PRO A 77 2.02 15.24 -1.84
CA PRO A 77 2.64 13.94 -2.06
C PRO A 77 4.17 14.04 -2.17
N PRO A 78 4.90 12.98 -1.77
CA PRO A 78 6.35 12.96 -1.87
C PRO A 78 6.83 12.90 -3.33
N SER A 79 7.85 13.70 -3.65
CA SER A 79 8.52 13.76 -4.94
C SER A 79 9.74 12.82 -5.02
N GLY A 80 10.43 12.78 -6.17
CA GLY A 80 11.72 12.10 -6.32
C GLY A 80 11.68 10.59 -6.63
N PHE A 81 10.54 9.91 -6.46
CA PHE A 81 10.36 8.50 -6.86
C PHE A 81 10.53 8.25 -8.36
N ARG A 82 10.27 9.28 -9.18
CA ARG A 82 10.32 9.26 -10.65
C ARG A 82 10.77 10.63 -11.16
N LEU A 83 11.72 10.61 -12.10
CA LEU A 83 12.15 11.81 -12.85
C LEU A 83 11.28 12.06 -14.08
N ASN A 84 10.80 10.99 -14.73
CA ASN A 84 9.86 11.05 -15.86
C ASN A 84 8.50 10.52 -15.42
N HIS A 85 7.43 11.29 -15.67
CA HIS A 85 6.06 10.99 -15.25
C HIS A 85 5.14 10.56 -16.40
N ALA A 86 5.62 10.45 -17.65
CA ALA A 86 4.79 10.07 -18.81
C ALA A 86 3.99 8.76 -18.59
N ASN A 87 4.62 7.80 -17.91
CA ASN A 87 4.04 6.49 -17.59
C ASN A 87 3.42 6.43 -16.19
N ILE A 88 3.39 7.54 -15.46
CA ILE A 88 2.80 7.60 -14.13
C ILE A 88 1.33 7.99 -14.23
N ARG A 89 0.52 7.33 -13.41
CA ARG A 89 -0.87 7.70 -13.16
C ARG A 89 -1.07 7.89 -11.67
N TYR A 90 -1.68 9.00 -11.33
CA TYR A 90 -2.12 9.31 -9.99
C TYR A 90 -3.59 8.92 -9.88
N ILE A 91 -3.92 8.06 -8.90
CA ILE A 91 -5.21 7.39 -8.80
C ILE A 91 -5.84 7.72 -7.45
N CYS A 92 -7.02 8.35 -7.48
CA CYS A 92 -7.92 8.40 -6.32
C CYS A 92 -8.71 7.09 -6.26
N GLN A 93 -8.59 6.37 -5.15
CA GLN A 93 -9.12 5.01 -5.06
C GLN A 93 -10.54 5.01 -4.50
N GLN A 94 -11.46 4.51 -5.32
CA GLN A 94 -12.90 4.46 -5.04
C GLN A 94 -13.40 3.00 -5.19
N VAL A 95 -14.58 2.73 -4.63
CA VAL A 95 -15.33 1.50 -4.94
C VAL A 95 -16.47 1.82 -5.92
N PRO A 96 -16.90 0.87 -6.76
CA PRO A 96 -17.95 1.13 -7.75
C PRO A 96 -19.22 1.70 -7.12
N GLY A 97 -19.70 2.82 -7.66
CA GLY A 97 -20.91 3.49 -7.17
C GLY A 97 -20.68 4.47 -5.99
N ASN A 98 -19.49 4.49 -5.40
CA ASN A 98 -19.15 5.38 -4.27
C ASN A 98 -18.18 6.49 -4.71
N THR A 99 -18.35 7.70 -4.18
CA THR A 99 -17.46 8.86 -4.41
C THR A 99 -16.39 9.06 -3.35
N VAL A 100 -16.45 8.33 -2.24
CA VAL A 100 -15.44 8.40 -1.19
C VAL A 100 -14.11 7.94 -1.79
N ASN A 101 -13.11 8.82 -1.73
CA ASN A 101 -11.73 8.44 -1.94
C ASN A 101 -11.25 7.78 -0.65
N PHE A 102 -10.86 6.52 -0.72
CA PHE A 102 -10.40 5.75 0.44
C PHE A 102 -8.89 5.92 0.64
N TYR A 103 -8.13 5.98 -0.45
CA TYR A 103 -6.69 6.21 -0.45
C TYR A 103 -6.25 6.76 -1.82
N SER A 104 -4.96 7.02 -1.97
CA SER A 104 -4.35 7.42 -3.24
C SER A 104 -3.21 6.47 -3.64
N THR A 105 -2.96 6.30 -4.94
CA THR A 105 -1.94 5.37 -5.46
C THR A 105 -1.19 5.98 -6.65
N MET A 106 0.12 6.23 -6.49
CA MET A 106 1.00 6.57 -7.61
C MET A 106 1.38 5.26 -8.34
N PHE A 107 0.88 5.07 -9.55
CA PHE A 107 1.02 3.83 -10.32
C PHE A 107 1.86 4.03 -11.59
N ASP A 108 2.69 3.05 -11.93
CA ASP A 108 3.54 3.05 -13.12
C ASP A 108 2.98 2.05 -14.15
N ILE A 109 2.52 2.55 -15.30
CA ILE A 109 1.81 1.75 -16.31
C ILE A 109 2.71 0.86 -17.16
N ASP A 110 4.03 1.09 -17.15
CA ASP A 110 4.99 0.27 -17.89
C ASP A 110 5.47 -0.89 -17.01
N TYR A 111 5.75 -0.61 -15.75
CA TYR A 111 5.97 -1.67 -14.77
C TYR A 111 4.67 -2.38 -14.35
N ARG A 112 3.50 -1.76 -14.58
CA ARG A 112 2.16 -2.23 -14.18
C ARG A 112 2.05 -2.45 -12.67
N ILE A 113 2.70 -1.60 -11.87
CA ILE A 113 2.86 -1.76 -10.41
C ILE A 113 2.65 -0.40 -9.69
N PRO A 114 2.09 -0.37 -8.48
CA PRO A 114 2.18 0.81 -7.64
C PRO A 114 3.63 1.13 -7.25
N ILE A 115 3.93 2.42 -7.18
CA ILE A 115 5.17 2.96 -6.65
C ILE A 115 5.01 3.21 -5.15
N TYR A 116 3.91 3.86 -4.78
CA TYR A 116 3.40 3.95 -3.42
C TYR A 116 1.88 4.06 -3.42
N SER A 117 1.27 3.71 -2.30
CA SER A 117 -0.07 4.17 -1.91
C SER A 117 0.07 5.11 -0.71
N ALA A 118 -0.91 5.98 -0.49
CA ALA A 118 -0.97 6.83 0.71
C ALA A 118 -2.39 6.84 1.26
N TYR A 119 -2.52 6.59 2.55
CA TYR A 119 -3.78 6.41 3.25
C TYR A 119 -3.72 6.94 4.69
N VAL A 120 -4.89 7.13 5.30
CA VAL A 120 -5.03 7.56 6.69
C VAL A 120 -5.88 6.56 7.45
N VAL A 121 -5.45 6.17 8.64
CA VAL A 121 -6.33 5.57 9.66
C VAL A 121 -6.70 6.69 10.61
N LYS A 122 -7.96 7.14 10.55
CA LYS A 122 -8.44 8.22 11.43
C LYS A 122 -8.62 7.73 12.86
N GLN A 123 -8.53 8.63 13.82
CA GLN A 123 -8.71 8.35 15.25
C GLN A 123 -9.97 7.51 15.52
N ALA A 124 -11.11 7.92 14.95
CA ALA A 124 -12.41 7.26 15.09
C ALA A 124 -12.51 5.90 14.39
N GLN A 125 -11.66 5.63 13.39
CA GLN A 125 -11.65 4.35 12.65
C GLN A 125 -10.77 3.31 13.33
N ALA A 126 -9.71 3.73 14.05
CA ALA A 126 -8.69 2.84 14.58
C ALA A 126 -9.26 1.72 15.48
N ALA A 127 -10.21 2.05 16.36
CA ALA A 127 -10.83 1.07 17.26
C ALA A 127 -11.68 0.01 16.52
N LEU A 128 -12.16 0.32 15.31
CA LEU A 128 -13.01 -0.54 14.48
C LEU A 128 -12.21 -1.44 13.53
N ILE A 129 -10.88 -1.30 13.46
CA ILE A 129 -10.03 -2.18 12.65
C ILE A 129 -10.21 -3.64 13.09
N GLY A 130 -10.55 -4.53 12.16
CA GLY A 130 -10.81 -5.95 12.40
C GLY A 130 -12.26 -6.27 12.80
N THR A 131 -13.20 -5.35 12.55
CA THR A 131 -14.64 -5.60 12.74
C THR A 131 -15.36 -6.05 11.47
N VAL A 132 -14.73 -5.90 10.30
CA VAL A 132 -15.27 -6.29 8.99
C VAL A 132 -14.41 -7.40 8.38
N ASP A 133 -15.05 -8.49 7.98
CA ASP A 133 -14.40 -9.65 7.39
C ASP A 133 -13.77 -9.38 6.01
N ARG A 134 -12.72 -10.14 5.73
CA ARG A 134 -11.97 -10.07 4.48
C ARG A 134 -12.76 -10.66 3.31
N ILE A 135 -13.01 -9.85 2.27
CA ILE A 135 -13.88 -10.23 1.14
C ILE A 135 -13.17 -10.79 -0.12
N ASP A 136 -11.86 -10.57 -0.29
CA ASP A 136 -11.03 -11.03 -1.43
C ASP A 136 -11.53 -10.74 -2.87
N LYS A 137 -12.42 -9.73 -3.04
CA LYS A 137 -13.01 -9.34 -4.35
C LYS A 137 -12.08 -8.44 -5.19
N TRP A 138 -11.03 -9.05 -5.76
CA TRP A 138 -10.06 -8.38 -6.64
C TRP A 138 -10.68 -7.79 -7.91
N ARG A 139 -10.34 -6.53 -8.25
CA ARG A 139 -10.78 -5.87 -9.49
C ARG A 139 -9.68 -5.01 -10.13
N LYS A 140 -9.80 -4.73 -11.43
CA LYS A 140 -8.99 -3.70 -12.12
C LYS A 140 -9.55 -2.31 -11.86
N GLU A 141 -8.68 -1.35 -11.61
CA GLU A 141 -8.99 0.06 -11.74
C GLU A 141 -9.40 0.38 -13.17
N THR A 142 -10.30 1.34 -13.25
CA THR A 142 -11.21 1.48 -14.35
C THR A 142 -11.11 2.95 -14.74
N GLY A 143 -10.55 3.22 -15.93
CA GLY A 143 -10.00 4.54 -16.32
C GLY A 143 -8.52 4.52 -16.72
N ILE A 144 -7.81 3.41 -16.46
CA ILE A 144 -6.37 3.22 -16.75
C ILE A 144 -6.11 2.15 -17.85
N GLY A 145 -7.17 1.76 -18.57
CA GLY A 145 -7.12 0.74 -19.63
C GLY A 145 -6.67 -0.64 -19.13
N ASN A 146 -6.14 -1.47 -20.04
CA ASN A 146 -5.61 -2.81 -19.71
C ASN A 146 -4.19 -2.77 -19.10
N LYS A 147 -3.81 -1.67 -18.43
CA LYS A 147 -2.49 -1.49 -17.81
C LYS A 147 -2.35 -2.15 -16.42
N PRO A 148 -3.35 -2.15 -15.52
CA PRO A 148 -3.28 -2.93 -14.29
C PRO A 148 -3.14 -4.43 -14.56
N ALA A 149 -2.49 -5.12 -13.63
CA ALA A 149 -2.43 -6.58 -13.61
C ALA A 149 -3.85 -7.20 -13.51
N SER A 150 -3.92 -8.51 -13.66
CA SER A 150 -5.12 -9.34 -13.47
C SER A 150 -4.74 -10.60 -12.72
N ASP A 151 -5.72 -11.44 -12.38
CA ASP A 151 -5.45 -12.80 -11.91
C ASP A 151 -4.62 -13.60 -12.92
N GLN A 152 -4.75 -13.33 -14.22
CA GLN A 152 -3.92 -13.96 -15.25
C GLN A 152 -2.43 -13.57 -15.14
N ALA A 153 -2.09 -12.46 -14.50
CA ALA A 153 -0.70 -12.12 -14.18
C ALA A 153 -0.10 -13.08 -13.13
N TYR A 154 -0.93 -13.60 -12.22
CA TYR A 154 -0.56 -14.47 -11.10
C TYR A 154 -0.88 -15.95 -11.33
N ALA A 155 -1.70 -16.29 -12.32
CA ALA A 155 -2.10 -17.67 -12.61
C ALA A 155 -0.89 -18.61 -12.75
N GLY A 156 -0.88 -19.72 -12.00
CA GLY A 156 0.22 -20.69 -11.94
C GLY A 156 1.41 -20.30 -11.05
N GLN A 157 1.37 -19.18 -10.32
CA GLN A 157 2.44 -18.78 -9.42
C GLN A 157 2.35 -19.49 -8.06
N THR A 158 3.41 -20.22 -7.69
CA THR A 158 3.59 -20.81 -6.36
C THR A 158 4.48 -19.96 -5.45
N THR A 159 5.27 -19.05 -6.02
CA THR A 159 6.25 -18.22 -5.28
C THR A 159 5.70 -16.87 -4.86
N TYR A 160 4.87 -16.25 -5.69
CA TYR A 160 4.38 -14.87 -5.51
C TYR A 160 2.86 -14.81 -5.33
N ALA A 161 2.45 -14.16 -4.25
CA ALA A 161 1.06 -13.79 -3.98
C ALA A 161 0.80 -12.33 -4.41
N LYS A 162 -0.49 -11.97 -4.45
CA LYS A 162 -0.95 -10.57 -4.56
C LYS A 162 -0.72 -9.88 -3.21
N GLY A 163 0.45 -9.28 -3.02
CA GLY A 163 0.78 -8.51 -1.82
C GLY A 163 0.17 -7.12 -1.91
N HIS A 164 -0.50 -6.67 -0.86
CA HIS A 164 -1.10 -5.34 -0.81
C HIS A 164 -0.07 -4.26 -0.46
N LEU A 165 -0.30 -3.01 -0.87
CA LEU A 165 0.37 -1.84 -0.28
C LEU A 165 -0.44 -1.29 0.90
N LEU A 166 -1.68 -0.85 0.65
CA LEU A 166 -2.69 -0.66 1.70
C LEU A 166 -3.22 -2.06 2.09
N PRO A 167 -2.90 -2.60 3.27
CA PRO A 167 -3.34 -3.93 3.67
C PRO A 167 -4.85 -3.92 3.89
N ALA A 168 -5.56 -4.97 3.45
CA ALA A 168 -7.01 -5.11 3.67
C ALA A 168 -7.38 -4.92 5.15
N GLU A 169 -6.60 -5.53 6.04
CA GLU A 169 -6.77 -5.47 7.49
C GLU A 169 -6.51 -4.09 8.10
N ALA A 170 -5.90 -3.14 7.38
CA ALA A 170 -5.83 -1.77 7.88
C ALA A 170 -7.19 -1.06 7.77
N TYR A 171 -8.01 -1.47 6.80
CA TYR A 171 -9.31 -0.88 6.43
C TYR A 171 -10.51 -1.81 6.71
N SER A 172 -10.32 -2.85 7.54
CA SER A 172 -11.36 -3.76 8.05
C SER A 172 -12.28 -3.12 9.11
N PHE A 173 -12.68 -1.86 8.88
CA PHE A 173 -13.62 -1.08 9.70
C PHE A 173 -14.90 -0.66 8.95
N ASP A 174 -14.96 -0.85 7.63
CA ASP A 174 -16.10 -0.54 6.76
C ASP A 174 -16.02 -1.40 5.49
N ASP A 175 -17.16 -1.89 4.99
CA ASP A 175 -17.24 -2.78 3.82
C ASP A 175 -16.65 -2.13 2.55
N ASN A 176 -16.89 -0.84 2.35
CA ASN A 176 -16.36 -0.12 1.20
C ASN A 176 -14.87 0.19 1.38
N ALA A 177 -14.41 0.47 2.60
CA ALA A 177 -13.01 0.66 2.92
C ALA A 177 -12.19 -0.61 2.66
N ILE A 178 -12.62 -1.78 3.15
CA ILE A 178 -11.92 -3.03 2.87
C ILE A 178 -12.04 -3.43 1.38
N LEU A 179 -13.20 -3.24 0.75
CA LEU A 179 -13.35 -3.43 -0.70
C LEU A 179 -12.40 -2.52 -1.48
N SER A 180 -12.13 -1.30 -1.02
CA SER A 180 -11.23 -0.38 -1.70
C SER A 180 -9.81 -0.95 -1.90
N THR A 181 -9.33 -1.81 -0.99
CA THR A 181 -7.95 -2.35 -1.02
C THR A 181 -7.74 -3.43 -2.07
N PHE A 182 -8.82 -4.13 -2.47
CA PHE A 182 -8.80 -5.27 -3.39
C PHE A 182 -8.72 -4.86 -4.86
N THR A 183 -7.66 -4.14 -5.21
CA THR A 183 -7.41 -3.67 -6.57
C THR A 183 -6.00 -3.95 -7.06
N TYR A 184 -5.84 -4.19 -8.36
CA TYR A 184 -4.52 -4.53 -8.89
C TYR A 184 -3.54 -3.35 -8.94
N THR A 185 -3.98 -2.08 -8.92
CA THR A 185 -3.02 -0.98 -8.70
C THR A 185 -2.59 -0.85 -7.23
N ASN A 186 -3.27 -1.49 -6.27
CA ASN A 186 -2.79 -1.62 -4.89
C ASN A 186 -2.01 -2.93 -4.63
N ALA A 187 -1.77 -3.74 -5.66
CA ALA A 187 -1.12 -5.05 -5.55
C ALA A 187 0.27 -5.11 -6.17
N VAL A 188 1.15 -5.91 -5.57
CA VAL A 188 2.48 -6.24 -6.10
C VAL A 188 2.74 -7.75 -6.03
N PRO A 189 3.63 -8.30 -6.85
CA PRO A 189 4.14 -9.66 -6.67
C PRO A 189 5.02 -9.73 -5.42
N GLN A 190 4.45 -10.25 -4.33
CA GLN A 190 5.15 -10.41 -3.06
C GLN A 190 5.39 -11.88 -2.80
N LYS A 191 6.62 -12.27 -2.42
CA LYS A 191 6.92 -13.68 -2.10
C LYS A 191 5.99 -14.17 -0.98
N GLY A 192 5.38 -15.34 -1.13
CA GLY A 192 4.41 -15.87 -0.17
C GLY A 192 4.92 -15.84 1.27
N ARG A 193 6.12 -16.39 1.53
CA ARG A 193 6.76 -16.40 2.85
C ARG A 193 7.08 -15.01 3.44
N PHE A 194 7.23 -13.99 2.59
CA PHE A 194 7.44 -12.61 3.06
C PHE A 194 6.09 -11.97 3.40
N ASN A 195 5.10 -12.10 2.50
CA ASN A 195 3.73 -11.62 2.65
C ASN A 195 3.09 -12.13 3.96
N SER A 196 2.91 -13.45 4.08
CA SER A 196 2.27 -14.08 5.26
C SER A 196 3.18 -14.21 6.49
N GLY A 197 4.41 -13.72 6.40
CA GLY A 197 5.43 -13.85 7.45
C GLY A 197 5.79 -12.50 8.03
N VAL A 198 7.05 -12.08 7.82
CA VAL A 198 7.60 -10.86 8.43
C VAL A 198 6.83 -9.59 8.01
N TRP A 199 6.28 -9.54 6.80
CA TRP A 199 5.51 -8.38 6.36
C TRP A 199 4.17 -8.26 7.10
N ALA A 200 3.38 -9.33 7.18
CA ALA A 200 2.15 -9.36 7.99
C ALA A 200 2.39 -9.00 9.47
N GLN A 201 3.55 -9.36 10.04
CA GLN A 201 3.93 -8.94 11.39
C GLN A 201 4.20 -7.43 11.51
N TYR A 202 4.81 -6.81 10.50
CA TYR A 202 4.94 -5.34 10.46
C TYR A 202 3.57 -4.68 10.30
N GLU A 203 2.72 -5.18 9.40
CA GLU A 203 1.36 -4.66 9.22
C GLU A 203 0.54 -4.77 10.51
N SER A 204 0.67 -5.87 11.27
CA SER A 204 0.02 -6.00 12.59
C SER A 204 0.51 -4.95 13.57
N LYS A 205 1.83 -4.80 13.73
CA LYS A 205 2.41 -3.79 14.64
C LYS A 205 2.02 -2.36 14.27
N ILE A 206 1.80 -2.08 12.97
CA ILE A 206 1.28 -0.80 12.48
C ILE A 206 -0.18 -0.61 12.89
N ARG A 207 -1.04 -1.63 12.79
CA ARG A 207 -2.43 -1.58 13.27
C ARG A 207 -2.50 -1.42 14.79
N ASP A 208 -1.64 -2.11 15.53
CA ASP A 208 -1.55 -1.98 17.00
C ASP A 208 -1.11 -0.55 17.40
N TYR A 209 -0.12 0.02 16.70
CA TYR A 209 0.27 1.42 16.89
C TYR A 209 -0.88 2.40 16.57
N ALA A 210 -1.66 2.14 15.51
CA ALA A 210 -2.85 2.93 15.19
C ALA A 210 -3.90 2.86 16.30
N LYS A 211 -4.22 1.65 16.77
CA LYS A 211 -5.23 1.33 17.79
C LYS A 211 -4.91 1.86 19.18
N PHE A 212 -3.68 1.68 19.64
CA PHE A 212 -3.33 1.79 21.06
C PHE A 212 -2.38 2.96 21.37
N THR A 213 -1.74 3.57 20.36
CA THR A 213 -0.80 4.68 20.55
C THR A 213 -1.23 5.96 19.84
N CYS A 214 -1.61 5.88 18.56
CA CYS A 214 -1.92 7.08 17.80
C CYS A 214 -3.33 7.63 18.08
N SER A 215 -4.36 6.78 17.99
CA SER A 215 -5.74 7.19 18.26
C SER A 215 -5.97 7.62 19.71
N THR A 216 -5.33 6.92 20.66
CA THR A 216 -5.35 7.23 22.10
C THR A 216 -4.64 8.55 22.42
N SER A 217 -3.69 8.97 21.58
CA SER A 217 -3.07 10.30 21.63
C SER A 217 -3.93 11.42 21.03
N GLY A 218 -5.12 11.11 20.50
CA GLY A 218 -5.96 12.07 19.77
C GLY A 218 -5.51 12.31 18.33
N GLY A 219 -4.85 11.34 17.71
CA GLY A 219 -4.20 11.50 16.41
C GLY A 219 -4.75 10.62 15.29
N ASP A 220 -4.59 11.12 14.06
CA ASP A 220 -4.76 10.39 12.81
C ASP A 220 -3.41 9.84 12.35
N LEU A 221 -3.38 8.59 11.89
CA LEU A 221 -2.17 7.92 11.43
C LEU A 221 -2.08 7.97 9.89
N TYR A 222 -1.17 8.79 9.38
CA TYR A 222 -0.86 8.92 7.96
C TYR A 222 0.19 7.87 7.57
N LEU A 223 -0.07 7.10 6.52
CA LEU A 223 0.72 5.93 6.12
C LEU A 223 1.02 5.95 4.62
N ILE A 224 2.29 5.73 4.29
CA ILE A 224 2.80 5.64 2.91
C ILE A 224 3.54 4.30 2.76
N PRO A 225 2.86 3.21 2.38
CA PRO A 225 3.49 2.00 1.86
C PRO A 225 3.98 2.20 0.43
N GLY A 226 5.09 1.56 0.07
CA GLY A 226 5.63 1.60 -1.28
C GLY A 226 6.63 0.50 -1.60
N ILE A 227 7.08 0.47 -2.85
CA ILE A 227 8.10 -0.45 -3.33
C ILE A 227 9.47 0.22 -3.41
N SER A 228 10.52 -0.59 -3.50
CA SER A 228 11.82 -0.15 -4.00
C SER A 228 12.31 -1.02 -5.16
N GLU A 229 12.96 -0.38 -6.11
CA GLU A 229 13.67 -0.99 -7.24
C GLU A 229 15.15 -1.21 -6.93
N ALA A 230 15.66 -0.53 -5.89
CA ALA A 230 17.05 -0.62 -5.50
C ALA A 230 17.33 -1.97 -4.84
N LYS A 231 18.34 -2.68 -5.36
CA LYS A 231 19.04 -3.68 -4.55
C LYS A 231 20.12 -2.95 -3.76
N SER A 232 19.84 -2.68 -2.48
CA SER A 232 20.86 -2.28 -1.51
C SER A 232 21.69 -3.50 -1.11
N ARG A 233 23.01 -3.39 -1.24
CA ARG A 233 23.98 -4.24 -0.55
C ARG A 233 24.79 -3.36 0.40
N ILE A 234 25.01 -3.85 1.61
CA ILE A 234 26.05 -3.33 2.50
C ILE A 234 27.33 -4.03 2.07
N GLN A 235 28.39 -3.26 1.78
CA GLN A 235 29.72 -3.77 1.48
C GLN A 235 30.73 -2.88 2.20
N GLY A 236 31.31 -3.37 3.29
CA GLY A 236 31.90 -2.51 4.31
C GLY A 236 30.83 -1.67 5.00
N GLU A 237 31.16 -0.43 5.35
CA GLU A 237 30.21 0.52 5.98
C GLU A 237 29.28 1.22 4.96
N CYS A 238 29.54 1.07 3.66
CA CYS A 238 28.82 1.78 2.61
C CYS A 238 27.60 1.02 2.07
N LEU A 239 26.47 1.73 1.96
CA LEU A 239 25.28 1.28 1.24
C LEU A 239 25.46 1.46 -0.27
N GLN A 240 25.78 0.39 -0.99
CA GLN A 240 25.76 0.42 -2.46
C GLN A 240 24.36 0.09 -2.98
N GLN A 241 23.73 1.07 -3.64
CA GLN A 241 22.46 0.90 -4.33
C GLN A 241 22.67 0.69 -5.83
N SER A 242 22.18 -0.44 -6.35
CA SER A 242 22.01 -0.62 -7.79
C SER A 242 20.54 -0.52 -8.15
N ARG A 243 20.17 0.46 -8.98
CA ARG A 243 18.88 0.49 -9.67
C ARG A 243 19.01 -0.41 -10.90
N LYS A 244 18.27 -1.53 -10.91
CA LYS A 244 18.13 -2.40 -12.08
C LYS A 244 16.66 -2.46 -12.45
N THR A 245 16.38 -2.49 -13.76
CA THR A 245 15.04 -2.67 -14.32
C THR A 245 14.29 -3.78 -13.58
N LEU A 246 13.04 -3.53 -13.21
CA LEU A 246 12.24 -4.53 -12.53
C LEU A 246 12.02 -5.75 -13.45
N THR A 247 12.16 -6.94 -12.85
CA THR A 247 11.93 -8.21 -13.53
C THR A 247 10.44 -8.49 -13.57
N LYS A 248 9.89 -8.87 -14.71
CA LYS A 248 8.47 -9.22 -14.84
C LYS A 248 8.17 -10.61 -14.24
N LEU A 249 6.96 -10.79 -13.73
CA LEU A 249 6.44 -12.04 -13.17
C LEU A 249 6.14 -13.09 -14.26
N LYS A 250 5.82 -12.62 -15.47
CA LYS A 250 5.62 -13.42 -16.68
C LYS A 250 6.35 -12.75 -17.86
N THR A 251 6.69 -13.53 -18.87
CA THR A 251 7.41 -13.05 -20.08
C THR A 251 6.50 -12.34 -21.09
N SER A 252 5.19 -12.55 -21.03
CA SER A 252 4.21 -11.98 -21.97
C SER A 252 2.84 -11.72 -21.29
N GLY A 253 1.92 -11.07 -22.03
CA GLY A 253 0.55 -10.81 -21.58
C GLY A 253 0.44 -9.75 -20.49
N ASP A 254 -0.31 -10.04 -19.41
CA ASP A 254 -0.54 -9.14 -18.27
C ASP A 254 0.67 -9.07 -17.29
N ALA A 255 1.88 -9.01 -17.85
CA ALA A 255 3.14 -9.07 -17.13
C ALA A 255 3.36 -7.88 -16.17
N VAL A 256 3.11 -8.13 -14.88
CA VAL A 256 3.43 -7.23 -13.75
C VAL A 256 4.91 -7.32 -13.34
N SER A 257 5.51 -6.21 -12.95
CA SER A 257 6.87 -6.16 -12.40
C SER A 257 6.96 -6.72 -10.97
N ILE A 258 8.09 -7.30 -10.59
CA ILE A 258 8.37 -7.77 -9.22
C ILE A 258 9.28 -6.75 -8.51
N PRO A 259 8.85 -6.15 -7.38
CA PRO A 259 9.66 -5.19 -6.62
C PRO A 259 10.88 -5.86 -5.98
N LYS A 260 11.90 -5.08 -5.58
CA LYS A 260 13.12 -5.60 -4.92
C LYS A 260 13.02 -5.59 -3.40
N SER A 261 12.23 -4.68 -2.84
CA SER A 261 11.76 -4.66 -1.45
C SER A 261 10.46 -3.86 -1.35
N MET A 262 9.79 -3.95 -0.21
CA MET A 262 8.65 -3.12 0.17
C MET A 262 8.99 -2.37 1.46
N TRP A 263 8.44 -1.18 1.62
CA TRP A 263 8.63 -0.31 2.79
C TRP A 263 7.31 0.37 3.15
N THR A 264 7.17 0.77 4.42
CA THR A 264 6.05 1.60 4.90
C THR A 264 6.59 2.65 5.84
N ALA A 265 6.30 3.91 5.57
CA ALA A 265 6.50 5.02 6.50
C ALA A 265 5.16 5.42 7.14
N GLY A 266 5.17 5.77 8.41
CA GLY A 266 3.99 6.22 9.15
C GLY A 266 4.27 7.42 10.03
N CYS A 267 3.29 8.32 10.16
CA CYS A 267 3.35 9.48 11.05
C CYS A 267 2.00 9.74 11.72
N CYS A 268 1.99 9.81 13.04
CA CYS A 268 0.81 10.13 13.84
C CYS A 268 0.71 11.64 14.05
N ILE A 269 -0.37 12.25 13.56
CA ILE A 269 -0.61 13.69 13.64
C ILE A 269 -1.79 13.97 14.56
N VAL A 270 -1.57 14.81 15.59
CA VAL A 270 -2.61 15.31 16.48
C VAL A 270 -2.85 16.78 16.13
N PRO A 271 -4.09 17.23 15.82
CA PRO A 271 -4.34 18.57 15.25
C PRO A 271 -3.72 19.74 16.02
N ALA A 272 -3.71 19.69 17.35
CA ALA A 272 -3.15 20.75 18.20
C ALA A 272 -1.66 20.57 18.56
N ARG A 273 -1.05 19.41 18.25
CA ARG A 273 0.34 19.06 18.67
C ARG A 273 1.27 18.70 17.52
N GLY A 274 0.77 18.61 16.28
CA GLY A 274 1.53 18.17 15.14
C GLY A 274 1.91 16.68 15.23
N ALA A 275 3.11 16.34 14.76
CA ALA A 275 3.60 14.96 14.78
C ALA A 275 3.99 14.50 16.19
N VAL A 276 3.28 13.49 16.71
CA VAL A 276 3.53 12.90 18.05
C VAL A 276 4.28 11.57 17.98
N GLY A 277 4.49 11.04 16.77
CA GLY A 277 5.33 9.88 16.53
C GLY A 277 5.46 9.55 15.04
N ALA A 278 6.55 8.91 14.66
CA ALA A 278 6.82 8.48 13.30
C ALA A 278 7.64 7.19 13.30
N PHE A 279 7.55 6.41 12.22
CA PHE A 279 8.33 5.19 12.02
C PHE A 279 8.51 4.87 10.53
N ALA A 280 9.45 3.98 10.23
CA ALA A 280 9.56 3.34 8.92
C ALA A 280 9.99 1.86 9.07
N VAL A 281 9.47 1.00 8.19
CA VAL A 281 9.82 -0.43 8.11
C VAL A 281 10.14 -0.81 6.66
N ILE A 282 10.97 -1.83 6.44
CA ILE A 282 11.38 -2.31 5.10
C ILE A 282 11.69 -3.82 5.10
N GLY A 283 11.33 -4.55 4.04
CA GLY A 283 11.58 -6.00 3.90
C GLY A 283 11.57 -6.51 2.45
N LYS A 284 12.01 -7.77 2.20
CA LYS A 284 12.20 -8.38 0.85
C LYS A 284 12.21 -9.91 0.82
#